data_AF-A0A348VU17-F1
#
_entry.id   AF-A0A348VU17-F1
#
_cell.length_a   1.000
_cell.length_b   1.000
_cell.length_c   1.000
_cell.angle_alpha   90.00
_cell.angle_beta   90.00
_cell.angle_gamma   90.00
#
_symmetry.space_group_name_H-M   'P 1'
#
loop_
_entity.id
_entity.type
_entity.pdbx_description
1 polymer ?
#
loop_
_entity_poly.entity_id
_entity_poly.type
_entity_poly.pdbx_seq_one_letter_code
_entity_poly.pdbx_strand_id
1 'polypeptide(L)'
;MAELAKTSEAVHRDYTGAKIGMWLFLFTEILLFGGLFLVYAVYRTKHQADFHTAAAELSVAIGAANTMILLTSSLTMALAIAAIRRSAKTASIVFQSLTILFAVIFLVNKYFEWGAKIGHGLYPNSPELLAQ
;
A
#
# COMPACT_ATOMS: atom_id res chain seq x y z
N MET A 1 -47.33 -16.74 25.65
CA MET A 1 -46.35 -15.80 25.03
C MET A 1 -44.92 -16.15 25.43
N ALA A 2 -44.60 -17.45 25.55
CA ALA A 2 -43.26 -17.97 25.82
C ALA A 2 -42.51 -18.27 24.50
N GLU A 3 -42.88 -17.55 23.43
CA GLU A 3 -42.48 -17.80 22.05
C GLU A 3 -42.00 -16.49 21.39
N LEU A 4 -41.24 -15.70 22.13
CA LEU A 4 -40.22 -14.82 21.52
C LEU A 4 -38.86 -15.50 21.62
N ALA A 5 -38.89 -16.81 21.35
CA ALA A 5 -37.79 -17.63 20.89
C ALA A 5 -37.35 -17.15 19.50
N LYS A 6 -36.75 -15.96 19.48
CA LYS A 6 -35.68 -15.68 18.53
C LYS A 6 -34.54 -15.12 19.36
N THR A 7 -33.92 -16.03 20.11
CA THR A 7 -32.47 -16.04 20.29
C THR A 7 -31.87 -15.34 19.07
N SER A 8 -31.46 -14.09 19.25
CA SER A 8 -30.51 -13.46 18.35
C SER A 8 -29.40 -14.50 18.23
N GLU A 9 -29.29 -15.18 17.09
CA GLU A 9 -28.15 -16.04 16.81
C GLU A 9 -26.93 -15.20 17.18
N ALA A 10 -26.31 -15.51 18.31
CA ALA A 10 -25.13 -14.82 18.75
C ALA A 10 -24.07 -15.28 17.76
N VAL A 11 -23.94 -14.55 16.65
CA VAL A 11 -22.93 -14.80 15.63
C VAL A 11 -21.62 -14.93 16.37
N HIS A 12 -21.09 -16.15 16.46
CA HIS A 12 -19.85 -16.45 17.15
C HIS A 12 -18.72 -15.80 16.37
N ARG A 13 -18.45 -14.52 16.65
CA ARG A 13 -17.35 -13.76 16.05
C ARG A 13 -16.08 -14.04 16.83
N ASP A 14 -15.27 -14.94 16.30
CA ASP A 14 -13.92 -15.18 16.80
C ASP A 14 -12.98 -14.03 16.40
N TYR A 15 -12.93 -13.00 17.24
CA TYR A 15 -12.00 -11.88 17.08
C TYR A 15 -10.54 -12.29 17.22
N THR A 16 -10.24 -13.38 17.93
CA THR A 16 -8.88 -13.87 18.11
C THR A 16 -8.38 -14.55 16.84
N GLY A 17 -9.18 -15.47 16.29
CA GLY A 17 -8.93 -16.09 14.99
C GLY A 17 -8.82 -15.08 13.86
N ALA A 18 -9.70 -14.07 13.81
CA ALA A 18 -9.62 -13.00 12.81
C ALA A 18 -8.31 -12.19 12.90
N LYS A 19 -7.86 -11.84 14.11
CA LYS A 19 -6.58 -11.15 14.30
C LYS A 19 -5.40 -12.01 13.86
N ILE A 20 -5.38 -13.29 14.25
CA ILE A 20 -4.31 -14.22 13.84
C ILE A 20 -4.30 -14.40 12.32
N GLY A 21 -5.48 -14.52 11.69
CA GLY A 21 -5.62 -14.57 10.23
C GLY A 21 -5.01 -13.34 9.54
N MET A 22 -5.27 -12.13 10.06
CA MET A 22 -4.64 -10.91 9.54
C MET A 22 -3.11 -10.91 9.72
N TRP A 23 -2.58 -11.40 10.84
CA TRP A 23 -1.13 -11.51 11.04
C TRP A 23 -0.48 -12.50 10.06
N LEU A 24 -1.10 -13.66 9.83
CA LEU A 24 -0.62 -14.63 8.85
C LEU A 24 -0.64 -14.06 7.43
N PHE A 25 -1.72 -13.36 7.06
CA PHE A 25 -1.83 -12.65 5.79
C PHE A 25 -0.69 -11.63 5.62
N LEU A 26 -0.44 -10.77 6.61
CA LEU A 26 0.67 -9.80 6.57
C LEU A 26 2.04 -10.48 6.43
N PHE A 27 2.23 -11.66 7.04
CA PHE A 27 3.47 -12.43 6.87
C PHE A 27 3.65 -12.92 5.42
N THR A 28 2.58 -13.35 4.75
CA THR A 28 2.66 -13.74 3.33
C THR A 28 3.04 -12.57 2.43
N GLU A 29 2.54 -11.37 2.70
CA GLU A 29 2.94 -10.15 1.99
C GLU A 29 4.41 -9.82 2.20
N ILE A 30 4.92 -9.95 3.44
CA ILE A 30 6.35 -9.77 3.74
C ILE A 30 7.22 -10.74 2.93
N LEU A 31 6.81 -12.01 2.83
CA LEU A 31 7.53 -13.00 2.02
C LEU A 31 7.50 -12.67 0.52
N LEU A 32 6.35 -12.22 0.00
CA LEU A 32 6.17 -11.80 -1.39
C LEU A 32 7.11 -10.63 -1.75
N PHE A 33 7.06 -9.55 -0.96
CA PHE A 33 7.94 -8.39 -1.18
C PHE A 33 9.41 -8.72 -0.89
N GLY A 34 9.69 -9.62 0.07
CA GLY A 34 11.04 -10.12 0.33
C GLY A 34 11.64 -10.84 -0.88
N GLY A 35 10.86 -11.69 -1.56
CA GLY A 35 11.27 -12.32 -2.81
C GLY A 35 11.55 -11.29 -3.92
N LEU A 36 10.69 -10.27 -4.05
CA LEU A 36 10.89 -9.19 -5.02
C LEU A 36 12.18 -8.40 -4.76
N PHE A 37 12.49 -8.09 -3.49
CA PHE A 37 13.74 -7.42 -3.12
C PHE A 37 14.98 -8.29 -3.37
N LEU A 38 14.89 -9.61 -3.17
CA LEU A 38 15.98 -10.52 -3.50
C LEU A 38 16.29 -10.50 -5.00
N VAL A 39 15.26 -10.57 -5.83
CA VAL A 39 15.41 -10.46 -7.30
C VAL A 39 16.03 -9.11 -7.65
N TYR A 40 15.51 -8.00 -7.11
CA TYR A 40 16.08 -6.67 -7.32
C TYR A 40 17.57 -6.60 -6.94
N ALA A 41 17.96 -7.16 -5.78
CA ALA A 41 19.34 -7.14 -5.30
C ALA A 41 20.28 -7.92 -6.23
N VAL A 42 19.88 -9.11 -6.68
CA VAL A 42 20.66 -9.93 -7.62
C VAL A 42 20.81 -9.25 -8.99
N TYR A 43 19.75 -8.62 -9.51
CA TYR A 43 19.84 -7.91 -10.78
C TYR A 43 20.68 -6.64 -10.68
N ARG A 44 20.57 -5.91 -9.55
CA ARG A 44 21.38 -4.72 -9.30
C ARG A 44 22.88 -5.03 -9.25
N THR A 45 23.30 -6.20 -8.74
CA THR A 45 24.71 -6.59 -8.72
C THR A 45 25.21 -7.04 -10.08
N LYS A 46 24.35 -7.63 -10.92
CA LYS A 46 24.70 -8.06 -12.29
C LYS A 46 24.73 -6.91 -13.30
N HIS A 47 23.83 -5.93 -13.17
CA HIS A 47 23.63 -4.84 -14.12
C HIS A 47 23.92 -3.46 -13.51
N GLN A 48 25.07 -3.31 -12.84
CA GLN A 48 25.36 -2.12 -12.03
C GLN A 48 25.28 -0.81 -12.83
N ALA A 49 25.82 -0.77 -14.05
CA ALA A 49 25.84 0.43 -14.90
C ALA A 49 24.42 0.88 -15.32
N ASP A 50 23.59 -0.07 -15.72
CA ASP A 50 22.20 0.19 -16.16
C ASP A 50 21.37 0.71 -14.99
N PHE A 51 21.52 0.11 -13.81
CA PHE A 51 20.85 0.56 -12.58
C PHE A 51 21.30 1.95 -12.12
N HIS A 52 22.57 2.32 -12.33
CA HIS A 52 23.07 3.66 -12.03
C HIS A 52 22.46 4.72 -12.95
N THR A 53 22.37 4.42 -14.25
CA THR A 53 21.76 5.32 -15.25
C THR A 53 20.27 5.49 -14.99
N ALA A 54 19.55 4.38 -14.80
CA ALA A 54 18.11 4.41 -14.51
C ALA A 54 17.78 5.13 -13.19
N ALA A 55 18.66 5.05 -12.18
CA ALA A 55 18.47 5.77 -10.92
C ALA A 55 18.59 7.30 -11.09
N ALA A 56 19.39 7.78 -12.05
CA ALA A 56 19.55 9.21 -12.31
C ALA A 56 18.32 9.83 -13.00
N GLU A 57 17.56 9.03 -13.76
CA GLU A 57 16.31 9.48 -14.39
C GLU A 57 15.13 9.56 -13.43
N LEU A 58 15.27 9.03 -12.20
CA LEU A 58 14.21 9.05 -11.21
C LEU A 58 14.20 10.36 -10.42
N SER A 59 13.06 11.07 -10.46
CA SER A 59 12.87 12.28 -9.65
C SER A 59 12.77 11.96 -8.16
N VAL A 60 13.85 12.24 -7.42
CA VAL A 60 13.92 12.09 -5.96
C VAL A 60 12.87 12.95 -5.26
N ALA A 61 12.61 14.17 -5.76
CA ALA A 61 11.63 15.08 -5.17
C ALA A 61 10.20 14.51 -5.24
N ILE A 62 9.80 13.94 -6.38
CA ILE A 62 8.49 13.29 -6.54
C ILE A 62 8.39 12.03 -5.67
N GLY A 63 9.46 11.24 -5.59
CA GLY A 63 9.54 10.08 -4.71
C GLY A 63 9.41 10.46 -3.22
N ALA A 64 10.10 11.51 -2.78
CA ALA A 64 10.04 12.01 -1.41
C ALA A 64 8.65 12.56 -1.07
N ALA A 65 8.04 13.34 -1.97
CA ALA A 65 6.68 13.85 -1.78
C ALA A 65 5.65 12.72 -1.63
N ASN A 66 5.72 11.68 -2.47
CA ASN A 66 4.85 10.51 -2.36
C ASN A 66 5.06 9.73 -1.06
N THR A 67 6.31 9.62 -0.60
CA THR A 67 6.63 8.99 0.68
C THR A 67 6.00 9.76 1.83
N MET A 68 6.10 11.09 1.84
CA MET A 68 5.45 11.95 2.83
C MET A 68 3.93 11.78 2.82
N ILE A 69 3.30 11.69 1.65
CA ILE A 69 1.85 11.44 1.51
C ILE A 69 1.47 10.10 2.15
N LEU A 70 2.21 9.02 1.86
CA LEU A 70 1.93 7.69 2.42
C LEU A 70 2.14 7.63 3.93
N LEU A 71 3.20 8.25 4.45
CA LEU A 71 3.44 8.34 5.90
C LEU A 71 2.34 9.14 6.60
N THR A 72 1.88 10.24 6.00
CA THR A 72 0.77 11.04 6.53
C THR A 72 -0.53 10.25 6.50
N SER A 73 -0.78 9.47 5.45
CA SER A 73 -1.95 8.57 5.34
C SER A 73 -1.95 7.48 6.43
N SER A 74 -0.78 6.89 6.73
CA SER A 74 -0.63 5.95 7.83
C SER A 74 -0.93 6.61 9.18
N LEU A 75 -0.45 7.84 9.38
CA LEU A 75 -0.73 8.63 10.58
C LEU A 75 -2.24 8.92 10.73
N THR A 76 -2.94 9.30 9.65
CA THR A 76 -4.39 9.55 9.74
C THR A 76 -5.16 8.29 10.11
N MET A 77 -4.76 7.11 9.63
CA MET A 77 -5.36 5.85 10.09
C MET A 77 -5.13 5.60 11.59
N ALA A 78 -3.90 5.81 12.09
CA ALA A 78 -3.60 5.68 13.51
C ALA A 78 -4.45 6.64 14.38
N LEU A 79 -4.63 7.88 13.91
CA LEU A 79 -5.50 8.87 14.56
C LEU A 79 -6.98 8.48 14.51
N ALA A 80 -7.45 7.83 13.43
CA ALA A 80 -8.80 7.31 13.35
C ALA A 80 -9.08 6.25 14.43
N ILE A 81 -8.10 5.37 14.68
CA ILE A 81 -8.16 4.36 15.75
C ILE A 81 -8.10 5.03 17.13
N ALA A 82 -7.27 6.06 17.31
CA ALA A 82 -7.24 6.80 18.57
C ALA A 82 -8.57 7.52 18.85
N ALA A 83 -9.21 8.09 17.83
CA ALA A 83 -10.49 8.76 17.93
C ALA A 83 -11.63 7.81 18.31
N ILE A 84 -11.70 6.61 17.70
CA ILE A 84 -12.74 5.64 18.05
C ILE A 84 -12.58 5.12 19.48
N ARG A 85 -11.34 4.97 19.98
CA ARG A 85 -11.05 4.62 21.38
C ARG A 85 -11.49 5.70 22.38
N ARG A 86 -11.61 6.96 21.95
CA ARG A 86 -12.12 8.09 22.76
C ARG A 86 -13.62 8.36 22.51
N SER A 87 -14.34 7.43 21.89
CA SER A 87 -15.75 7.56 21.50
C SER A 87 -16.04 8.74 20.55
N ALA A 88 -15.02 9.28 19.88
CA ALA A 88 -15.14 10.40 18.95
C ALA A 88 -15.39 9.89 17.51
N LYS A 89 -16.61 9.37 17.27
CA LYS A 89 -16.99 8.73 15.99
C LYS A 89 -16.79 9.65 14.77
N THR A 90 -17.24 10.89 14.85
CA THR A 90 -17.14 11.85 13.74
C THR A 90 -15.69 12.12 13.37
N ALA A 91 -14.81 12.29 14.35
CA ALA A 91 -13.38 12.48 14.11
C ALA A 91 -12.74 11.24 13.46
N SER A 92 -13.13 10.03 13.88
CA SER A 92 -12.66 8.78 13.27
C SER A 92 -13.05 8.69 11.78
N ILE A 93 -14.29 9.05 11.43
CA ILE A 93 -14.76 9.07 10.04
C ILE A 93 -13.95 10.07 9.21
N VAL A 94 -13.74 11.29 9.72
CA VAL A 94 -12.95 12.32 9.03
C VAL A 94 -11.52 11.82 8.76
N PHE A 95 -10.85 11.26 9.76
CA PHE A 95 -9.50 10.71 9.57
C PHE A 95 -9.47 9.57 8.57
N GLN A 96 -10.48 8.70 8.56
CA GLN A 96 -10.58 7.62 7.59
C GLN A 96 -10.78 8.14 6.15
N SER A 97 -11.61 9.18 5.98
CA SER A 97 -11.80 9.85 4.70
C SER A 97 -10.50 10.51 4.21
N LEU A 98 -9.71 11.11 5.11
CA LEU A 98 -8.40 11.66 4.77
C LEU A 98 -7.42 10.58 4.32
N THR A 99 -7.40 9.42 4.99
CA THR A 99 -6.58 8.27 4.56
C THR A 99 -6.91 7.84 3.13
N ILE A 100 -8.21 7.74 2.80
CA ILE A 100 -8.66 7.37 1.45
C ILE A 100 -8.26 8.46 0.44
N LEU A 101 -8.42 9.74 0.79
CA LEU A 101 -8.01 10.85 -0.07
C LEU A 101 -6.52 10.78 -0.41
N PHE A 102 -5.65 10.56 0.59
CA PHE A 102 -4.22 10.41 0.36
C PHE A 102 -3.88 9.18 -0.50
N ALA A 103 -4.61 8.07 -0.33
CA ALA A 103 -4.44 6.89 -1.18
C ALA A 103 -4.80 7.19 -2.64
N VAL A 104 -5.90 7.92 -2.90
CA VAL A 104 -6.28 8.34 -4.26
C VAL A 104 -5.24 9.27 -4.87
N ILE A 105 -4.75 10.26 -4.11
CA ILE A 105 -3.68 11.17 -4.57
C ILE A 105 -2.43 10.39 -4.98
N PHE A 106 -2.03 9.40 -4.17
CA PHE A 106 -0.90 8.53 -4.49
C PHE A 106 -1.13 7.74 -5.78
N LEU A 107 -2.31 7.14 -5.96
CA LEU A 107 -2.65 6.37 -7.17
C LEU A 107 -2.66 7.24 -8.43
N VAL A 108 -3.20 8.46 -8.35
CA VAL A 108 -3.20 9.42 -9.47
C VAL A 108 -1.78 9.79 -9.87
N ASN A 109 -0.90 10.08 -8.89
CA ASN A 109 0.50 10.37 -9.18
C ASN A 109 1.18 9.19 -9.90
N LYS A 110 0.97 7.96 -9.40
CA LYS A 110 1.53 6.77 -10.03
C LYS A 110 1.00 6.52 -11.43
N TYR A 111 -0.29 6.79 -11.67
CA TYR A 111 -0.89 6.68 -12.99
C TYR A 111 -0.19 7.59 -14.01
N PHE A 112 0.04 8.86 -13.66
CA PHE A 112 0.75 9.79 -14.55
C PHE A 112 2.23 9.42 -14.73
N GLU A 113 2.92 9.03 -13.67
CA GLU A 113 4.34 8.62 -13.75
C GLU A 113 4.52 7.39 -14.65
N TRP A 114 3.65 6.39 -14.49
CA TRP A 114 3.71 5.17 -15.29
C TRP A 114 3.22 5.41 -16.73
N GLY A 115 2.18 6.22 -16.91
CA GLY A 115 1.72 6.61 -18.25
C GLY A 115 2.82 7.28 -19.06
N ALA A 116 3.60 8.18 -18.44
CA ALA A 116 4.75 8.82 -19.08
C ALA A 116 5.85 7.80 -19.43
N LYS A 117 6.21 6.90 -18.49
CA LYS A 117 7.24 5.86 -18.73
C LYS A 117 6.84 4.88 -19.84
N ILE A 118 5.59 4.45 -19.87
CA ILE A 118 5.05 3.59 -20.95
C ILE A 118 5.05 4.36 -22.28
N GLY A 119 4.75 5.66 -22.27
CA GLY A 119 4.84 6.52 -23.44
C GLY A 119 6.27 6.66 -23.98
N HIS A 120 7.28 6.58 -23.12
CA HIS A 120 8.70 6.50 -23.49
C HIS A 120 9.14 5.06 -23.83
N GLY A 121 8.20 4.12 -23.93
CA GLY A 121 8.48 2.72 -24.27
C GLY A 121 9.17 1.93 -23.16
N LEU A 122 9.19 2.42 -21.92
CA LEU A 122 9.75 1.70 -20.78
C LEU A 122 8.69 0.79 -20.15
N TYR A 123 8.53 -0.41 -20.71
CA TYR A 123 7.67 -1.46 -20.18
C TYR A 123 8.31 -2.85 -20.34
N PRO A 124 7.90 -3.87 -19.57
CA PRO A 124 8.50 -5.20 -19.68
C PRO A 124 8.43 -5.73 -21.12
N ASN A 125 9.58 -6.18 -21.65
CA ASN A 125 9.73 -6.69 -23.02
C ASN A 125 9.52 -5.64 -24.13
N SER A 126 9.75 -4.35 -23.84
CA SER A 126 9.69 -3.31 -24.87
C SER A 126 10.88 -3.36 -25.84
N PRO A 127 10.70 -2.92 -27.10
CA PRO A 127 11.79 -2.86 -28.06
C PRO A 127 12.95 -1.98 -27.59
N GLU A 128 12.69 -0.88 -26.87
CA GLU A 128 13.78 -0.02 -26.38
C GLU A 128 14.63 -0.66 -25.29
N LEU A 129 14.05 -1.55 -24.46
CA LEU A 129 14.80 -2.28 -23.43
C LEU A 129 15.53 -3.52 -23.98
N LEU A 130 15.08 -4.07 -25.11
CA LEU A 130 15.73 -5.19 -25.79
C LEU A 130 16.88 -4.76 -26.73
N ALA A 131 16.93 -3.47 -27.06
CA ALA A 131 17.92 -2.89 -27.95
C ALA A 131 19.19 -2.37 -27.23
N GLN A 132 19.21 -2.42 -25.89
CA GLN A 132 20.35 -2.07 -25.02
C GLN A 132 21.14 -3.32 -24.64
#